data_AF-A0A662U665-F1
#
_entry.id   AF-A0A662U665-F1
#
_cell.length_a   1.000
_cell.length_b   1.000
_cell.length_c   1.000
_cell.angle_alpha   90.00
_cell.angle_beta   90.00
_cell.angle_gamma   90.00
#
_symmetry.space_group_name_H-M   'P 1'
#
loop_
_entity.id
_entity.type
_entity.pdbx_description
1 polymer ?
#
loop_
_entity_poly.entity_id
_entity_poly.type
_entity_poly.pdbx_seq_one_letter_code
_entity_poly.pdbx_strand_id
1 'polypeptide(L)'
;MKASHVLVLSFLSFFATLICVITFPAMALIPSMALLLLVLLSQSKPPARTLLKMDEKDAEILKAIYRGARTIRSISLETNFSWSTTSKRIEKLIKIGLVSPSDEFSLTPKGEEIIKTVFPKELEIVSS
;
A
#
# COMPACT_ATOMS: atom_id res chain seq x y z
N MET A 1 3.90 48.04 3.84
CA MET A 1 2.73 47.83 4.74
C MET A 1 1.86 46.71 4.16
N LYS A 2 1.99 45.45 4.61
CA LYS A 2 1.16 44.32 4.12
C LYS A 2 1.05 43.12 5.09
N ALA A 3 1.84 43.06 6.17
CA ALA A 3 1.78 41.96 7.14
C ALA A 3 0.73 42.15 8.26
N SER A 4 0.40 43.39 8.64
CA SER A 4 -0.53 43.65 9.75
C SER A 4 -1.97 43.23 9.47
N HIS A 5 -2.46 43.33 8.23
CA HIS A 5 -3.85 42.95 7.92
C HIS A 5 -4.09 41.45 7.99
N VAL A 6 -3.10 40.62 7.62
CA VAL A 6 -3.23 39.16 7.64
C VAL A 6 -3.26 38.63 9.08
N LEU A 7 -2.48 39.23 9.98
CA LEU A 7 -2.50 38.89 11.40
C LEU A 7 -3.82 39.28 12.07
N VAL A 8 -4.37 40.45 11.74
CA VAL A 8 -5.66 40.92 12.30
C VAL A 8 -6.82 40.04 11.81
N LEU A 9 -6.84 39.68 10.52
CA LEU A 9 -7.86 38.77 9.97
C LEU A 9 -7.79 37.37 10.59
N SER A 10 -6.58 36.87 10.86
CA SER A 10 -6.37 35.56 11.49
C SER A 10 -6.80 35.57 12.96
N PHE A 11 -6.55 36.67 13.67
CA PHE A 11 -7.00 36.82 15.06
C PHE A 11 -8.52 36.95 15.15
N LEU A 12 -9.15 37.72 14.26
CA LEU A 12 -10.61 37.85 14.25
C LEU A 12 -11.31 36.51 13.99
N SER A 13 -10.77 35.68 13.09
CA SER A 13 -11.37 34.37 12.79
C SER A 13 -11.26 33.39 13.97
N PHE A 14 -10.16 33.46 14.73
CA PHE A 14 -9.95 32.64 15.92
C PHE A 14 -10.94 33.01 17.04
N PHE A 15 -11.18 34.31 17.26
CA PHE A 15 -12.17 34.74 18.26
C PHE A 15 -13.61 34.46 17.82
N ALA A 16 -13.92 34.61 16.53
CA ALA A 16 -15.25 34.28 16.01
C ALA A 16 -15.57 32.78 16.14
N THR A 17 -14.59 31.91 15.87
CA THR A 17 -14.75 30.46 16.06
C THR A 17 -14.84 30.08 17.54
N LEU A 18 -14.05 30.70 18.40
CA LEU A 18 -14.11 30.48 19.84
C LEU A 18 -15.48 30.87 20.43
N ILE A 19 -16.03 32.02 20.03
CA ILE A 19 -17.37 32.45 20.45
C ILE A 19 -18.43 31.46 19.97
N CYS A 20 -18.36 31.01 18.71
CA CYS A 20 -19.33 30.06 18.15
C CYS A 20 -19.37 28.71 18.90
N VAL A 21 -18.23 28.24 19.41
CA VAL A 21 -18.12 27.01 20.22
C VAL A 21 -18.74 27.17 21.61
N ILE A 22 -18.66 28.37 22.20
CA ILE A 22 -19.16 28.65 23.56
C ILE A 22 -20.68 28.89 23.55
N THR A 23 -21.23 29.53 22.52
CA THR A 23 -22.66 29.93 22.51
C THR A 23 -23.62 28.77 22.18
N PHE A 24 -23.16 27.73 21.46
CA PHE A 24 -24.04 26.62 21.03
C PHE A 24 -23.37 25.25 21.23
N PRO A 25 -23.26 24.75 22.47
CA PRO A 25 -22.68 23.43 22.73
C PRO A 25 -23.44 22.29 22.03
N ALA A 26 -24.73 22.49 21.74
CA ALA A 26 -25.55 21.53 20.99
C ALA A 26 -25.21 21.46 19.48
N MET A 27 -24.68 22.53 18.88
CA MET A 27 -24.32 22.56 17.46
C MET A 27 -22.91 22.01 17.19
N ALA A 28 -22.07 21.89 18.22
CA ALA A 28 -20.75 21.26 18.15
C ALA A 28 -20.82 19.72 18.08
N LEU A 29 -21.95 19.12 18.46
CA LEU A 29 -22.15 17.67 18.43
C LEU A 29 -22.29 17.13 16.99
N ILE A 30 -22.97 17.87 16.12
CA ILE A 30 -23.24 17.46 14.73
C ILE A 30 -21.96 17.28 13.89
N PRO A 31 -21.00 18.22 13.86
CA PRO A 31 -19.77 18.03 13.09
C PRO A 31 -18.87 16.93 13.69
N SER A 32 -18.89 16.74 15.01
CA SER A 32 -18.10 15.68 15.66
C SER A 32 -18.59 14.27 15.29
N MET A 33 -19.91 14.07 15.19
CA MET A 33 -20.51 12.81 14.77
C MET A 33 -20.31 12.57 13.27
N ALA A 34 -20.42 13.61 12.43
CA ALA A 34 -20.12 13.49 11.01
C ALA A 34 -18.65 13.09 10.77
N LEU A 35 -17.71 13.66 11.54
CA LEU A 35 -16.29 13.31 11.45
C LEU A 35 -16.04 11.85 11.85
N LEU A 36 -16.70 11.37 12.91
CA LEU A 36 -16.56 9.99 13.39
C LEU A 36 -17.16 8.98 12.39
N LEU A 37 -18.27 9.32 11.75
CA LEU A 37 -18.88 8.51 10.69
C LEU A 37 -18.02 8.48 9.42
N LEU A 38 -17.33 9.58 9.10
CA LEU A 38 -16.40 9.68 7.97
C LEU A 38 -15.10 8.90 8.24
N VAL A 39 -14.60 8.91 9.48
CA VAL A 39 -13.47 8.08 9.92
C VAL A 39 -13.84 6.59 9.89
N LEU A 40 -15.04 6.21 10.34
CA LEU A 40 -15.52 4.83 10.27
C LEU A 40 -15.76 4.37 8.83
N LEU A 41 -16.31 5.22 7.96
CA LEU A 41 -16.47 4.93 6.53
C LEU A 41 -15.11 4.86 5.81
N SER A 42 -14.13 5.67 6.19
CA SER A 42 -12.78 5.67 5.59
C SER A 42 -11.96 4.42 5.93
N GLN A 43 -12.37 3.61 6.90
CA GLN A 43 -11.74 2.30 7.20
C GLN A 43 -12.26 1.18 6.29
N SER A 44 -13.37 1.39 5.57
CA SER A 44 -14.10 0.32 4.87
C SER A 44 -13.70 0.07 3.41
N LYS A 45 -12.71 0.80 2.87
CA LYS A 45 -12.24 0.57 1.51
C LYS A 45 -10.72 0.53 1.47
N PRO A 46 -10.08 -0.66 1.39
CA PRO A 46 -8.75 -0.70 0.80
C PRO A 46 -8.85 -0.02 -0.58
N PRO A 47 -7.93 0.90 -0.91
CA PRO A 47 -7.98 1.63 -2.17
C PRO A 47 -8.10 0.62 -3.29
N ALA A 48 -9.06 0.87 -4.18
CA ALA A 48 -9.38 0.02 -5.33
C ALA A 48 -8.06 -0.47 -5.93
N ARG A 49 -7.81 -1.78 -5.74
CA ARG A 49 -6.61 -2.49 -6.17
C ARG A 49 -6.32 -2.02 -7.58
N THR A 50 -5.29 -1.19 -7.72
CA THR A 50 -4.70 -0.95 -9.03
C THR A 50 -4.28 -2.34 -9.46
N LEU A 51 -5.01 -2.93 -10.41
CA LEU A 51 -4.62 -4.16 -11.08
C LEU A 51 -3.28 -3.84 -11.71
N LEU A 52 -2.23 -4.03 -10.93
CA LEU A 52 -0.85 -3.90 -11.34
C LEU A 52 -0.78 -4.86 -12.50
N LYS A 53 -0.67 -4.32 -13.72
CA LYS A 53 -0.63 -5.10 -14.95
C LYS A 53 0.70 -5.86 -14.90
N MET A 54 0.66 -6.98 -14.18
CA MET A 54 1.81 -7.80 -13.87
C MET A 54 2.04 -8.70 -15.06
N ASP A 55 3.27 -8.68 -15.55
CA ASP A 55 3.68 -9.58 -16.61
C ASP A 55 3.64 -11.02 -16.08
N GLU A 56 3.20 -11.95 -16.91
CA GLU A 56 3.05 -13.37 -16.56
C GLU A 56 4.40 -13.94 -16.07
N LYS A 57 5.49 -13.54 -16.72
CA LYS A 57 6.86 -13.92 -16.32
C LYS A 57 7.28 -13.34 -14.97
N ASP A 58 6.80 -12.14 -14.63
CA ASP A 58 7.05 -11.57 -13.30
C ASP A 58 6.27 -12.34 -12.23
N ALA A 59 5.05 -12.79 -12.55
CA ALA A 59 4.23 -13.63 -11.69
C ALA A 59 4.86 -15.00 -11.43
N GLU A 60 5.43 -15.64 -12.46
CA GLU A 60 6.15 -16.91 -12.31
C GLU A 60 7.41 -16.79 -11.43
N ILE A 61 8.17 -15.70 -11.56
CA ILE A 61 9.32 -15.45 -10.69
C ILE A 61 8.88 -15.25 -9.24
N LEU A 62 7.84 -14.46 -9.02
CA LEU A 62 7.26 -14.27 -7.69
C LEU A 62 6.81 -15.62 -7.09
N LYS A 63 6.15 -16.46 -7.88
CA LYS A 63 5.72 -17.81 -7.49
C LYS A 63 6.90 -18.73 -7.12
N ALA A 64 7.99 -18.70 -7.88
CA ALA A 64 9.20 -19.46 -7.54
C ALA A 64 9.79 -19.00 -6.20
N ILE A 65 9.86 -17.68 -5.96
CA ILE A 65 10.33 -17.14 -4.67
C ILE A 65 9.41 -17.58 -3.53
N TYR A 66 8.08 -17.57 -3.74
CA TYR A 66 7.12 -18.04 -2.75
C TYR A 66 7.32 -19.51 -2.37
N ARG A 67 7.67 -20.36 -3.34
CA ARG A 67 7.96 -21.79 -3.13
C ARG A 67 9.30 -22.06 -2.45
N GLY A 68 10.11 -21.02 -2.22
CA GLY A 68 11.38 -21.13 -1.51
C GLY A 68 12.63 -20.96 -2.38
N ALA A 69 12.49 -20.59 -3.66
CA ALA A 69 13.66 -20.26 -4.48
C ALA A 69 14.23 -18.89 -4.09
N ARG A 70 15.37 -18.89 -3.38
CA ARG A 70 15.97 -17.66 -2.81
C ARG A 70 17.09 -17.04 -3.62
N THR A 71 17.61 -17.71 -4.64
CA THR A 71 18.75 -17.22 -5.44
C THR A 71 18.36 -17.06 -6.91
N ILE A 72 19.08 -16.20 -7.66
CA ILE A 72 18.86 -16.08 -9.11
C ILE A 72 18.98 -17.44 -9.79
N ARG A 73 19.95 -18.26 -9.35
CA ARG A 73 20.18 -19.61 -9.87
C ARG A 73 18.96 -20.50 -9.69
N SER A 74 18.47 -20.64 -8.46
CA SER A 74 17.32 -21.49 -8.15
C SER A 74 16.07 -21.03 -8.89
N ILE A 75 15.82 -19.72 -8.92
CA ILE A 75 14.67 -19.14 -9.61
C ILE A 75 14.75 -19.40 -11.12
N SER A 76 15.92 -19.22 -11.73
CA SER A 76 16.13 -19.46 -13.16
C SER A 76 15.89 -20.91 -13.56
N LEU A 77 16.29 -21.86 -12.71
CA LEU A 77 16.06 -23.29 -12.92
C LEU A 77 14.58 -23.66 -12.80
N GLU A 78 13.88 -23.12 -11.80
CA GLU A 78 12.46 -23.43 -11.58
C GLU A 78 11.55 -22.82 -12.67
N THR A 79 11.89 -21.63 -13.15
CA THR A 79 11.12 -20.92 -14.19
C THR A 79 11.57 -21.23 -15.62
N ASN A 80 12.67 -21.98 -15.80
CA ASN A 80 13.33 -22.19 -17.09
C ASN A 80 13.70 -20.88 -17.84
N PHE A 81 13.91 -19.79 -17.09
CA PHE A 81 14.33 -18.51 -17.66
C PHE A 81 15.85 -18.37 -17.71
N SER A 82 16.35 -17.60 -18.68
CA SER A 82 17.78 -17.27 -18.69
C SER A 82 18.16 -16.43 -17.46
N TRP A 83 19.41 -16.59 -17.01
CA TRP A 83 19.94 -15.86 -15.86
C TRP A 83 19.78 -14.34 -16.02
N SER A 84 20.08 -13.81 -17.20
CA SER A 84 19.98 -12.38 -17.49
C SER A 84 18.54 -11.86 -17.41
N THR A 85 17.57 -12.65 -17.88
CA THR A 85 16.15 -12.31 -17.82
C THR A 85 15.66 -12.34 -16.38
N THR A 86 16.03 -13.39 -15.64
CA THR A 86 15.67 -13.57 -14.22
C THR A 86 16.19 -12.42 -13.38
N SER A 87 17.47 -12.07 -13.53
CA SER A 87 18.11 -10.97 -12.81
C SER A 87 17.41 -9.62 -13.06
N LYS A 88 17.19 -9.26 -14.33
CA LYS A 88 16.50 -8.00 -14.70
C LYS A 88 15.08 -7.92 -14.13
N ARG A 89 14.35 -9.03 -14.14
CA ARG A 89 12.98 -9.08 -13.62
C ARG A 89 12.94 -9.01 -12.10
N ILE A 90 13.85 -9.70 -11.40
CA ILE A 90 13.98 -9.57 -9.95
C ILE A 90 14.30 -8.13 -9.56
N GLU A 91 15.23 -7.47 -10.26
CA GLU A 91 15.55 -6.05 -9.99
C GLU A 91 14.31 -5.15 -10.18
N LYS A 92 13.51 -5.40 -11.23
CA LYS A 92 12.23 -4.72 -11.44
C LYS A 92 11.27 -4.97 -10.27
N LEU A 93 11.11 -6.22 -9.83
CA LEU A 93 10.25 -6.62 -8.70
C LEU A 93 10.67 -5.99 -7.37
N ILE A 94 11.98 -5.83 -7.15
CA ILE A 94 12.55 -5.11 -6.01
C ILE A 94 12.17 -3.62 -6.08
N LYS A 95 12.34 -2.98 -7.26
CA LYS A 95 12.00 -1.55 -7.45
C LYS A 95 10.54 -1.23 -7.17
N ILE A 96 9.62 -2.15 -7.48
CA ILE A 96 8.18 -1.98 -7.20
C ILE A 96 7.77 -2.44 -5.78
N GLY A 97 8.74 -2.91 -4.98
CA GLY A 97 8.56 -3.28 -3.58
C GLY A 97 7.85 -4.62 -3.36
N LEU A 98 7.90 -5.55 -4.31
CA LEU A 98 7.32 -6.90 -4.17
C LEU A 98 8.33 -7.94 -3.65
N VAL A 99 9.62 -7.69 -3.85
CA VAL A 99 10.73 -8.55 -3.40
C VAL A 99 11.68 -7.72 -2.55
N SER A 100 12.17 -8.32 -1.46
CA SER A 100 13.15 -7.69 -0.57
C SER A 100 14.54 -7.67 -1.23
N PRO A 101 15.28 -6.54 -1.17
CA PRO A 101 16.68 -6.49 -1.59
C PRO A 101 17.57 -7.17 -0.53
N SER A 102 17.90 -8.43 -0.74
CA SER A 102 18.84 -9.21 0.09
C SER A 102 19.58 -10.24 -0.75
N ASP A 103 20.67 -10.80 -0.20
CA ASP A 103 21.44 -11.86 -0.87
C ASP A 103 20.58 -13.11 -1.14
N GLU A 104 19.64 -13.38 -0.23
CA GLU A 104 18.55 -14.34 -0.41
C GLU A 104 17.24 -13.59 -0.67
N PHE A 105 16.67 -13.72 -1.86
CA PHE A 105 15.41 -13.09 -2.20
C PHE A 105 14.26 -13.68 -1.39
N SER A 106 13.44 -12.78 -0.87
CA SER A 106 12.20 -13.08 -0.17
C SER A 106 11.11 -12.12 -0.61
N LEU A 107 9.85 -12.55 -0.51
CA LEU A 107 8.73 -11.69 -0.83
C LEU A 107 8.50 -10.67 0.28
N THR A 108 8.09 -9.47 -0.09
CA THR A 108 7.53 -8.52 0.88
C THR A 108 6.09 -8.92 1.21
N PRO A 109 5.49 -8.40 2.30
CA PRO A 109 4.08 -8.64 2.61
C PRO A 109 3.14 -8.30 1.43
N LYS A 110 3.50 -7.25 0.66
CA LYS A 110 2.78 -6.85 -0.55
C LYS A 110 2.94 -7.88 -1.68
N GLY A 111 4.14 -8.42 -1.87
CA GLY A 111 4.39 -9.49 -2.86
C GLY A 111 3.60 -10.76 -2.55
N GLU A 112 3.52 -11.14 -1.27
CA GLU A 112 2.72 -12.29 -0.84
C GLU A 112 1.23 -12.12 -1.11
N GLU A 113 0.66 -10.94 -0.80
CA GLU A 113 -0.77 -10.67 -1.03
C GLU A 113 -1.12 -10.78 -2.53
N ILE A 114 -0.23 -10.30 -3.40
CA ILE A 114 -0.41 -10.39 -4.85
C ILE A 114 -0.39 -11.85 -5.30
N ILE A 115 0.59 -12.65 -4.86
CA ILE A 115 0.63 -14.08 -5.24
C ILE A 115 -0.61 -14.81 -4.75
N LYS A 116 -1.05 -14.57 -3.51
CA LYS A 116 -2.28 -15.16 -2.96
C LYS A 116 -3.52 -14.80 -3.77
N THR A 117 -3.54 -13.59 -4.34
CA THR A 117 -4.63 -13.12 -5.20
C THR A 117 -4.55 -13.70 -6.62
N VAL A 118 -3.35 -13.82 -7.17
CA VAL A 118 -3.13 -14.26 -8.57
C VAL A 118 -3.16 -15.78 -8.70
N PHE A 119 -2.68 -16.52 -7.70
CA PHE A 119 -2.58 -17.99 -7.69
C PHE A 119 -3.29 -18.62 -6.47
N PRO A 120 -4.58 -18.35 -6.23
CA PRO A 120 -5.26 -18.82 -5.02
C PRO A 120 -5.34 -20.36 -4.92
N LYS A 121 -5.51 -21.06 -6.06
CA LYS A 121 -5.73 -22.51 -6.10
C LYS A 121 -4.48 -23.36 -5.87
N GLU A 122 -3.29 -22.82 -6.09
CA GLU A 122 -2.05 -23.59 -5.98
C GLU A 122 -1.43 -23.52 -4.58
N LEU A 123 -1.96 -22.65 -3.71
CA LEU A 123 -1.47 -22.44 -2.35
C LEU A 123 -2.12 -23.35 -1.31
N GLU A 124 -3.32 -23.89 -1.60
CA GLU A 124 -3.98 -24.89 -0.74
C GLU A 124 -3.21 -26.22 -0.70
N ILE A 125 -2.46 -26.53 -1.77
CA ILE A 125 -1.77 -27.82 -1.92
C ILE A 125 -0.44 -27.85 -1.15
N VAL A 126 0.18 -26.69 -0.87
CA VAL A 126 1.48 -26.61 -0.17
C VAL A 126 1.32 -26.56 1.35
N SER A 127 0.08 -26.39 1.84
CA SER A 127 -0.24 -26.34 3.28
C SER A 127 -0.88 -27.62 3.83
N SER A 128 -0.91 -28.69 3.02
CA SER A 128 -1.34 -30.05 3.40
C SER A 128 -0.13 -30.97 3.52
#